data_AF-A0A1N6D884-F1
#
_entry.id   AF-A0A1N6D884-F1
#
_cell.length_a   1.000
_cell.length_b   1.000
_cell.length_c   1.000
_cell.angle_alpha   90.00
_cell.angle_beta   90.00
_cell.angle_gamma   90.00
#
_symmetry.space_group_name_H-M   'P 1'
#
loop_
_entity.id
_entity.type
_entity.pdbx_description
1 polymer ?
#
loop_
_entity_poly.entity_id
_entity_poly.type
_entity_poly.pdbx_seq_one_letter_code
_entity_poly.pdbx_strand_id
1 'polypeptide(L)'
;MKLFDKITKRSFGYNLLVIIGLIVLIGIIFFGSLGFFTRHGEVVTVPDIRGKSIKDAMAALEKLGFDVEVRDSIYIDTMPALLVYEQTPERGDVVKVGRTVYLTVNKVVPPMVPMPDLEGLTFRSAEMTLRARRLNIGDTIYKPDFATNTVLQQLLNGKPIKPGKEIPEGSNITLVLSSGTGSMENPVPEIVGLTYMEAKEVLAASNLNIGTVLIDGGVTDTLGAFVFKQSPARRNELHELNLIRAGESVDLWLSATRPVKDSAVAPVQKPAEEN
;
A
#
# COMPACT_ATOMS: atom_id res chain seq x y z
N MET A 1 2.07 87.73 -10.94
CA MET A 1 3.22 88.29 -10.18
C MET A 1 2.83 89.15 -8.97
N LYS A 2 1.72 89.92 -8.99
CA LYS A 2 1.27 90.77 -7.86
C LYS A 2 0.85 90.03 -6.56
N LEU A 3 0.68 88.71 -6.60
CA LEU A 3 0.32 87.89 -5.43
C LEU A 3 1.54 87.60 -4.53
N PHE A 4 2.71 87.38 -5.12
CA PHE A 4 3.96 87.07 -4.41
C PHE A 4 4.52 88.28 -3.65
N ASP A 5 4.49 89.48 -4.25
CA ASP A 5 4.94 90.73 -3.61
C ASP A 5 4.11 91.14 -2.39
N LYS A 6 2.85 90.70 -2.32
CA LYS A 6 1.93 91.01 -1.21
C LYS A 6 2.13 90.06 -0.02
N ILE A 7 2.75 88.91 -0.25
CA ILE A 7 3.07 87.90 0.78
C ILE A 7 4.43 88.24 1.42
N THR A 8 5.41 88.68 0.63
CA THR A 8 6.77 89.01 1.14
C THR A 8 6.86 90.32 1.92
N LYS A 9 5.90 91.25 1.80
CA LYS A 9 5.87 92.54 2.55
C LYS A 9 5.14 92.50 3.90
N ARG A 10 4.58 91.37 4.32
CA ARG A 10 3.89 91.23 5.63
C ARG A 10 4.87 90.81 6.71
N SER A 11 4.58 91.13 7.97
CA SER A 11 5.46 90.80 9.10
C SER A 11 5.79 89.30 9.11
N PHE A 12 7.01 88.95 9.49
CA PHE A 12 7.48 87.55 9.58
C PHE A 12 6.46 86.64 10.30
N GLY A 13 5.83 87.15 11.36
CA GLY A 13 4.77 86.44 12.10
C GLY A 13 3.51 86.14 11.29
N TYR A 14 3.10 87.01 10.36
CA TYR A 14 1.96 86.73 9.48
C TYR A 14 2.26 85.61 8.49
N ASN A 15 3.45 85.61 7.87
CA ASN A 15 3.87 84.54 6.97
C ASN A 15 4.03 83.21 7.69
N LEU A 16 4.55 83.24 8.93
CA LEU A 16 4.64 82.06 9.80
C LEU A 16 3.25 81.48 10.12
N LEU A 17 2.27 82.33 10.47
CA LEU A 17 0.89 81.90 10.70
C LEU A 17 0.23 81.30 9.46
N VAL A 18 0.46 81.88 8.28
CA VAL A 18 -0.04 81.33 7.02
C VAL A 18 0.57 79.96 6.74
N ILE A 19 1.87 79.79 6.93
CA ILE A 19 2.55 78.50 6.75
C ILE A 19 2.03 77.46 7.73
N ILE A 20 1.88 77.81 9.02
CA ILE A 20 1.29 76.92 10.04
C ILE A 20 -0.13 76.52 9.65
N GLY A 21 -0.96 77.48 9.22
CA GLY A 21 -2.33 77.19 8.76
C GLY A 21 -2.36 76.26 7.54
N LEU A 22 -1.41 76.42 6.62
CA LEU A 22 -1.31 75.60 5.41
C LEU A 22 -0.81 74.17 5.74
N ILE A 23 0.13 74.03 6.67
CA ILE A 23 0.58 72.73 7.20
C ILE A 23 -0.57 72.01 7.90
N VAL A 24 -1.34 72.72 8.74
CA VAL A 24 -2.52 72.16 9.42
C VAL A 24 -3.57 71.73 8.39
N LEU A 25 -3.83 72.54 7.36
CA LEU A 25 -4.76 72.20 6.29
C LEU A 25 -4.31 70.93 5.52
N ILE A 26 -3.03 70.85 5.14
CA ILE A 26 -2.46 69.66 4.47
C ILE A 26 -2.56 68.45 5.39
N GLY A 27 -2.28 68.60 6.70
CA GLY A 27 -2.44 67.54 7.69
C GLY A 27 -3.87 67.02 7.74
N ILE A 28 -4.87 67.90 7.80
CA ILE A 28 -6.29 67.53 7.80
C ILE A 28 -6.67 66.78 6.52
N ILE A 29 -6.21 67.26 5.35
CA ILE A 29 -6.48 66.61 4.07
C ILE A 29 -5.78 65.23 4.00
N PHE A 30 -4.53 65.14 4.43
CA PHE A 30 -3.76 63.88 4.47
C PHE A 30 -4.44 62.85 5.37
N PHE A 31 -4.68 63.17 6.65
CA PHE A 31 -5.34 62.26 7.59
C PHE A 31 -6.80 61.98 7.22
N GLY A 32 -7.52 62.95 6.64
CA GLY A 32 -8.88 62.74 6.13
C GLY A 32 -8.92 61.84 4.89
N SER A 33 -7.92 61.94 4.01
CA SER A 33 -7.81 61.10 2.81
C SER A 33 -7.37 59.67 3.12
N LEU A 34 -6.66 59.43 4.23
CA LEU A 34 -6.18 58.11 4.63
C LEU A 34 -7.32 57.09 4.69
N GLY A 35 -8.49 57.48 5.20
CA GLY A 35 -9.67 56.58 5.28
C GLY A 35 -10.19 56.15 3.91
N PHE A 36 -10.14 57.04 2.92
CA PHE A 36 -10.56 56.77 1.55
C PHE A 36 -9.56 55.86 0.82
N PHE A 37 -8.25 56.11 0.96
CA PHE A 37 -7.22 55.28 0.32
C PHE A 37 -7.07 53.89 0.95
N THR A 38 -7.38 53.75 2.24
CA THR A 38 -7.19 52.47 2.96
C THR A 38 -8.42 51.56 2.97
N ARG A 39 -9.54 51.95 2.34
CA ARG A 39 -10.83 51.25 2.40
C ARG A 39 -11.15 50.77 3.82
N HIS A 40 -10.97 51.68 4.77
CA HIS A 40 -11.04 51.34 6.19
C HIS A 40 -12.46 50.90 6.56
N GLY A 41 -12.65 49.61 6.86
CA GLY A 41 -13.91 49.06 7.36
C GLY A 41 -14.74 48.25 6.37
N GLU A 42 -14.32 48.07 5.12
CA GLU A 42 -14.98 47.10 4.23
C GLU A 42 -14.62 45.68 4.66
N VAL A 43 -15.63 44.96 5.14
CA VAL A 43 -15.52 43.58 5.59
C VAL A 43 -16.41 42.66 4.77
N VAL A 44 -15.94 41.44 4.57
CA VAL A 44 -16.67 40.38 3.86
C VAL A 44 -16.72 39.16 4.75
N THR A 45 -17.86 38.50 4.77
CA THR A 45 -18.04 37.24 5.46
C THR A 45 -17.54 36.09 4.60
N VAL A 46 -16.70 35.23 5.17
CA VAL A 46 -16.13 34.08 4.49
C VAL A 46 -17.21 33.00 4.29
N PRO A 47 -17.49 32.55 3.04
CA PRO A 47 -18.47 31.49 2.80
C PRO A 47 -17.92 30.10 3.18
N ASP A 48 -18.81 29.12 3.34
CA ASP A 48 -18.41 27.70 3.47
C ASP A 48 -18.12 27.11 2.09
N ILE A 49 -16.84 26.78 1.86
CA ILE A 49 -16.37 26.16 0.62
C ILE A 49 -15.83 24.74 0.84
N ARG A 50 -15.95 24.19 2.04
CA ARG A 50 -15.60 22.80 2.33
C ARG A 50 -16.47 21.84 1.53
N GLY A 51 -15.87 20.75 1.06
CA GLY A 51 -16.52 19.77 0.20
C GLY A 51 -16.78 20.23 -1.24
N LYS A 52 -16.46 21.48 -1.60
CA LYS A 52 -16.46 21.92 -3.01
C LYS A 52 -15.17 21.49 -3.69
N SER A 53 -15.22 21.36 -5.02
CA SER A 53 -14.01 21.21 -5.82
C SER A 53 -13.15 22.47 -5.68
N ILE A 54 -11.82 22.32 -5.76
CA ILE A 54 -10.89 23.46 -5.74
C ILE A 54 -11.29 24.53 -6.76
N LYS A 55 -11.73 24.13 -7.95
CA LYS A 55 -12.14 25.04 -9.02
C LYS A 55 -13.38 25.84 -8.64
N ASP A 56 -14.39 25.19 -8.08
CA ASP A 56 -15.64 25.85 -7.66
C ASP A 56 -15.40 26.73 -6.42
N ALA A 57 -14.53 26.29 -5.50
CA ALA A 57 -14.15 27.06 -4.32
C ALA A 57 -13.41 28.34 -4.72
N MET A 58 -12.42 28.25 -5.61
CA MET A 58 -11.69 29.42 -6.14
C MET A 58 -12.65 30.40 -6.82
N ALA A 59 -13.51 29.93 -7.73
CA ALA A 59 -14.46 30.79 -8.42
C ALA A 59 -15.46 31.48 -7.45
N ALA A 60 -15.90 30.77 -6.41
CA ALA A 60 -16.82 31.32 -5.41
C ALA A 60 -16.14 32.39 -4.53
N LEU A 61 -14.89 32.19 -4.16
CA LEU A 61 -14.11 33.11 -3.32
C LEU A 61 -13.64 34.34 -4.09
N GLU A 62 -13.11 34.16 -5.31
CA GLU A 62 -12.67 35.26 -6.18
C GLU A 62 -13.83 36.19 -6.53
N LYS A 63 -15.05 35.65 -6.74
CA LYS A 63 -16.26 36.45 -6.98
C LYS A 63 -16.60 37.38 -5.80
N LEU A 64 -16.19 37.02 -4.59
CA LEU A 64 -16.37 37.83 -3.38
C LEU A 64 -15.15 38.72 -3.06
N GLY A 65 -14.14 38.74 -3.94
CA GLY A 65 -12.94 39.57 -3.78
C GLY A 65 -11.92 39.01 -2.78
N PHE A 66 -11.94 37.69 -2.55
CA PHE A 66 -10.89 37.00 -1.81
C PHE A 66 -9.78 36.52 -2.76
N ASP A 67 -8.53 36.59 -2.29
CA ASP A 67 -7.43 35.86 -2.90
C ASP A 67 -7.45 34.41 -2.38
N VAL A 68 -7.04 33.44 -3.19
CA VAL A 68 -7.09 32.02 -2.82
C VAL A 68 -5.75 31.36 -3.02
N GLU A 69 -5.28 30.63 -2.02
CA GLU A 69 -4.02 29.89 -2.09
C GLU A 69 -4.19 28.49 -1.50
N VAL A 70 -3.69 27.47 -2.18
CA VAL A 70 -3.62 26.12 -1.61
C VAL A 70 -2.37 26.05 -0.74
N ARG A 71 -2.57 26.02 0.58
CA ARG A 71 -1.46 25.99 1.55
C ARG A 71 -0.96 24.57 1.79
N ASP A 72 -1.87 23.60 1.81
CA ASP A 72 -1.54 22.23 2.17
C ASP A 72 -2.42 21.22 1.42
N SER A 73 -2.01 19.97 1.44
CA SER A 73 -2.78 18.86 0.91
C SER A 73 -2.62 17.61 1.78
N ILE A 74 -3.74 16.96 2.06
CA ILE A 74 -3.81 15.73 2.84
C ILE A 74 -4.44 14.63 1.99
N TYR A 75 -4.29 13.37 2.40
CA TYR A 75 -4.99 12.26 1.74
C TYR A 75 -5.99 11.64 2.70
N ILE A 76 -7.26 11.63 2.27
CA ILE A 76 -8.37 10.97 2.95
C ILE A 76 -9.08 10.11 1.91
N ASP A 77 -9.02 8.79 2.11
CA ASP A 77 -9.59 7.79 1.19
C ASP A 77 -11.11 7.94 1.01
N THR A 78 -11.83 8.33 2.07
CA THR A 78 -13.29 8.53 2.03
C THR A 78 -13.72 9.84 1.37
N MET A 79 -12.77 10.70 0.96
CA MET A 79 -13.06 11.99 0.36
C MET A 79 -12.67 11.96 -1.13
N PRO A 80 -13.49 12.49 -2.05
CA PRO A 80 -13.07 12.63 -3.44
C PRO A 80 -11.82 13.51 -3.61
N ALA A 81 -11.05 13.24 -4.66
CA ALA A 81 -9.84 13.98 -4.97
C ALA A 81 -10.14 15.46 -5.26
N LEU A 82 -9.21 16.35 -4.89
CA LEU A 82 -9.28 17.80 -5.13
C LEU A 82 -10.47 18.54 -4.48
N LEU A 83 -11.16 17.89 -3.54
CA LEU A 83 -12.10 18.58 -2.69
C LEU A 83 -11.39 19.36 -1.60
N VAL A 84 -11.99 20.49 -1.22
CA VAL A 84 -11.52 21.27 -0.08
C VAL A 84 -11.90 20.54 1.21
N TYR A 85 -10.89 20.13 1.96
CA TYR A 85 -11.04 19.55 3.29
C TYR A 85 -11.26 20.65 4.33
N GLU A 86 -10.40 21.67 4.29
CA GLU A 86 -10.35 22.73 5.28
C GLU A 86 -10.04 24.07 4.62
N GLN A 87 -10.51 25.14 5.25
CA GLN A 87 -10.25 26.51 4.83
C GLN A 87 -9.84 27.35 6.04
N THR A 88 -9.00 28.36 5.81
CA THR A 88 -8.65 29.37 6.80
C THR A 88 -8.62 30.73 6.12
N PRO A 89 -9.39 31.75 6.56
CA PRO A 89 -10.28 31.80 7.73
C PRO A 89 -11.48 30.85 7.67
N GLU A 90 -12.10 30.58 8.82
CA GLU A 90 -13.25 29.67 8.92
C GLU A 90 -14.51 30.29 8.29
N ARG A 91 -15.49 29.44 7.99
CA ARG A 91 -16.79 29.91 7.50
C ARG A 91 -17.42 30.86 8.52
N GLY A 92 -18.04 31.93 8.03
CA GLY A 92 -18.68 32.93 8.89
C GLY A 92 -17.73 33.95 9.49
N ASP A 93 -16.40 33.78 9.36
CA ASP A 93 -15.43 34.79 9.78
C ASP A 93 -15.64 36.08 8.98
N VAL A 94 -15.50 37.21 9.67
CA VAL A 94 -15.60 38.54 9.08
C VAL A 94 -14.19 39.08 8.91
N VAL A 95 -13.75 39.22 7.66
CA VAL A 95 -12.38 39.64 7.33
C VAL A 95 -12.39 40.83 6.38
N LYS A 96 -11.25 41.52 6.28
CA LYS A 96 -11.10 42.64 5.34
C LYS A 96 -11.18 42.14 3.89
N VAL A 97 -11.71 42.97 2.99
CA VAL A 97 -11.66 42.74 1.54
C VAL A 97 -10.22 42.47 1.08
N GLY A 98 -10.03 41.55 0.14
CA GLY A 98 -8.70 41.16 -0.36
C GLY A 98 -7.92 40.27 0.60
N ARG A 99 -8.56 39.67 1.61
CA ARG A 99 -7.91 38.68 2.47
C ARG A 99 -7.67 37.39 1.68
N THR A 100 -6.47 36.83 1.80
CA THR A 100 -6.16 35.50 1.28
C THR A 100 -6.83 34.41 2.12
N VAL A 101 -7.57 33.52 1.45
CA VAL A 101 -8.14 32.30 2.01
C VAL A 101 -7.25 31.13 1.64
N TYR A 102 -6.70 30.48 2.66
CA TYR A 102 -5.87 29.31 2.53
C TYR A 102 -6.72 28.05 2.52
N LEU A 103 -6.48 27.18 1.53
CA LEU A 103 -7.20 25.91 1.37
C LEU A 103 -6.28 24.73 1.68
N THR A 104 -6.82 23.74 2.38
CA THR A 104 -6.26 22.39 2.47
C THR A 104 -7.12 21.47 1.60
N VAL A 105 -6.51 20.80 0.61
CA VAL A 105 -7.24 19.97 -0.36
C VAL A 105 -6.89 18.49 -0.23
N ASN A 106 -7.81 17.63 -0.66
CA ASN A 106 -7.57 16.21 -0.72
C ASN A 106 -6.70 15.85 -1.95
N LYS A 107 -5.65 15.06 -1.72
CA LYS A 107 -4.72 14.60 -2.76
C LYS A 107 -5.41 13.65 -3.73
N VAL A 108 -4.91 13.62 -4.97
CA VAL A 108 -5.35 12.69 -6.02
C VAL A 108 -4.80 11.29 -5.79
N VAL A 109 -3.57 11.20 -5.28
CA VAL A 109 -2.84 9.94 -5.12
C VAL A 109 -2.53 9.74 -3.64
N PRO A 110 -2.71 8.51 -3.10
CA PRO A 110 -2.26 8.19 -1.75
C PRO A 110 -0.77 8.47 -1.56
N PRO A 111 -0.32 8.81 -0.34
CA PRO A 111 1.10 8.84 -0.02
C PRO A 111 1.73 7.47 -0.30
N MET A 112 3.01 7.46 -0.66
CA MET A 112 3.77 6.22 -0.78
C MET A 112 4.42 5.90 0.56
N VAL A 113 4.40 4.62 0.93
CA VAL A 113 5.06 4.08 2.12
C VAL A 113 5.96 2.90 1.73
N PRO A 114 7.11 2.72 2.41
CA PRO A 114 7.96 1.57 2.16
C PRO A 114 7.30 0.29 2.68
N MET A 115 7.30 -0.75 1.86
CA MET A 115 6.82 -2.08 2.24
C MET A 115 7.60 -2.61 3.46
N PRO A 116 6.95 -2.95 4.58
CA PRO A 116 7.64 -3.54 5.72
C PRO A 116 8.18 -4.94 5.40
N ASP A 117 9.12 -5.40 6.23
CA ASP A 117 9.52 -6.80 6.25
C ASP A 117 8.61 -7.58 7.18
N LEU A 118 7.82 -8.48 6.60
CA LEU A 118 6.86 -9.30 7.33
C LEU A 118 7.26 -10.77 7.37
N GLU A 119 8.23 -11.20 6.55
CA GLU A 119 8.64 -12.60 6.48
C GLU A 119 9.24 -13.04 7.83
N GLY A 120 8.85 -14.21 8.32
CA GLY A 120 9.24 -14.73 9.63
C GLY A 120 8.46 -14.13 10.82
N LEU A 121 7.61 -13.11 10.61
CA LEU A 121 6.74 -12.60 11.66
C LEU A 121 5.50 -13.48 11.83
N THR A 122 4.97 -13.52 13.05
CA THR A 122 3.62 -14.08 13.29
C THR A 122 2.56 -13.22 12.60
N PHE A 123 1.44 -13.82 12.19
CA PHE A 123 0.32 -13.10 11.57
C PHE A 123 -0.09 -11.86 12.38
N ARG A 124 -0.22 -12.00 13.71
CA ARG A 124 -0.57 -10.87 14.60
C ARG A 124 0.47 -9.76 14.58
N SER A 125 1.76 -10.10 14.55
CA SER A 125 2.83 -9.10 14.46
C SER A 125 2.82 -8.43 13.09
N ALA A 126 2.64 -9.20 12.01
CA ALA A 126 2.56 -8.66 10.66
C ALA A 126 1.37 -7.71 10.50
N GLU A 127 0.22 -8.06 11.08
CA GLU A 127 -0.96 -7.20 11.14
C GLU A 127 -0.67 -5.85 11.79
N MET A 128 -0.03 -5.87 12.97
CA MET A 128 0.33 -4.65 13.67
C MET A 128 1.32 -3.80 12.87
N THR A 129 2.30 -4.43 12.23
CA THR A 129 3.27 -3.75 11.37
C THR A 129 2.61 -3.10 10.16
N LEU A 130 1.68 -3.80 9.49
CA LEU A 130 0.92 -3.25 8.35
C LEU A 130 0.07 -2.04 8.77
N ARG A 131 -0.70 -2.18 9.86
CA ARG A 131 -1.53 -1.09 10.39
C ARG A 131 -0.71 0.14 10.78
N ALA A 132 0.47 -0.07 11.39
CA ALA A 132 1.38 1.03 11.75
C ALA A 132 1.90 1.79 10.51
N ARG A 133 1.91 1.16 9.33
CA ARG A 133 2.27 1.77 8.05
C ARG A 133 1.06 2.20 7.21
N ARG A 134 -0.14 2.20 7.79
CA ARG A 134 -1.41 2.51 7.08
C ARG A 134 -1.62 1.61 5.85
N LEU A 135 -1.14 0.37 5.93
CA LEU A 135 -1.37 -0.67 4.95
C LEU A 135 -2.46 -1.61 5.46
N ASN A 136 -3.21 -2.19 4.54
CA ASN A 136 -4.32 -3.07 4.84
C ASN A 136 -3.91 -4.54 4.69
N ILE A 137 -4.54 -5.41 5.47
CA ILE A 137 -4.46 -6.85 5.27
C ILE A 137 -5.40 -7.21 4.12
N GLY A 138 -4.85 -7.83 3.08
CA GLY A 138 -5.61 -8.47 2.03
C GLY A 138 -5.97 -9.90 2.39
N ASP A 139 -5.87 -10.81 1.42
CA ASP A 139 -6.16 -12.23 1.66
C ASP A 139 -5.05 -12.95 2.43
N THR A 140 -5.37 -14.11 3.00
CA THR A 140 -4.40 -15.02 3.60
C THR A 140 -4.40 -16.36 2.88
N ILE A 141 -3.22 -16.84 2.47
CA ILE A 141 -3.05 -18.13 1.80
C ILE A 141 -2.23 -19.02 2.71
N TYR A 142 -2.71 -20.22 3.01
CA TYR A 142 -1.94 -21.17 3.84
C TYR A 142 -1.09 -22.11 2.97
N LYS A 143 0.15 -22.33 3.37
CA LYS A 143 1.04 -23.35 2.80
C LYS A 143 1.59 -24.27 3.89
N PRO A 144 1.81 -25.56 3.58
CA PRO A 144 2.50 -26.49 4.47
C PRO A 144 3.89 -25.96 4.84
N ASP A 145 4.10 -25.77 6.14
CA ASP A 145 5.38 -25.43 6.76
C ASP A 145 5.31 -25.71 8.27
N PHE A 146 6.44 -25.71 8.98
CA PHE A 146 6.53 -26.05 10.40
C PHE A 146 6.10 -24.92 11.35
N ALA A 147 6.27 -23.65 10.95
CA ALA A 147 6.09 -22.50 11.84
C ALA A 147 4.67 -21.93 11.78
N THR A 148 3.69 -22.58 12.41
CA THR A 148 2.26 -22.22 12.39
C THR A 148 1.99 -20.71 12.49
N ASN A 149 1.15 -20.19 11.59
CA ASN A 149 0.74 -18.78 11.52
C ASN A 149 1.91 -17.79 11.38
N THR A 150 3.06 -18.25 10.89
CA THR A 150 4.18 -17.39 10.50
C THR A 150 4.05 -17.01 9.04
N VAL A 151 4.36 -15.75 8.72
CA VAL A 151 4.39 -15.25 7.36
C VAL A 151 5.59 -15.83 6.63
N LEU A 152 5.32 -16.62 5.60
CA LEU A 152 6.31 -17.19 4.69
C LEU A 152 6.64 -16.21 3.57
N GLN A 153 5.64 -15.46 3.11
CA GLN A 153 5.78 -14.55 1.98
C GLN A 153 4.73 -13.45 2.02
N GLN A 154 5.10 -12.27 1.54
CA GLN A 154 4.20 -11.13 1.35
C GLN A 154 3.98 -10.85 -0.14
N LEU A 155 2.74 -10.57 -0.52
CA LEU A 155 2.31 -10.40 -1.90
C LEU A 155 1.53 -9.09 -2.08
N LEU A 156 1.75 -8.42 -3.21
CA LEU A 156 0.94 -7.30 -3.68
C LEU A 156 0.39 -7.65 -5.07
N ASN A 157 -0.93 -7.61 -5.23
CA ASN A 157 -1.62 -7.97 -6.48
C ASN A 157 -1.21 -9.37 -7.01
N GLY A 158 -1.10 -10.34 -6.10
CA GLY A 158 -0.70 -11.72 -6.41
C GLY A 158 0.78 -11.93 -6.72
N LYS A 159 1.62 -10.89 -6.66
CA LYS A 159 3.06 -10.98 -6.94
C LYS A 159 3.90 -10.74 -5.67
N PRO A 160 5.03 -11.46 -5.50
CA PRO A 160 5.95 -11.21 -4.39
C PRO A 160 6.45 -9.78 -4.35
N ILE A 161 6.44 -9.18 -3.15
CA ILE A 161 6.94 -7.82 -2.93
C ILE A 161 8.07 -7.81 -1.90
N LYS A 162 9.21 -7.25 -2.29
CA LYS A 162 10.35 -7.12 -1.39
C LYS A 162 10.15 -5.98 -0.38
N PRO A 163 10.67 -6.12 0.85
CA PRO A 163 10.73 -5.01 1.80
C PRO A 163 11.44 -3.79 1.22
N GLY A 164 11.05 -2.59 1.67
CA GLY A 164 11.59 -1.30 1.24
C GLY A 164 11.06 -0.79 -0.11
N LYS A 165 10.27 -1.57 -0.85
CA LYS A 165 9.61 -1.08 -2.07
C LYS A 165 8.50 -0.10 -1.72
N GLU A 166 8.51 1.07 -2.35
CA GLU A 166 7.45 2.07 -2.19
C GLU A 166 6.11 1.58 -2.77
N ILE A 167 5.07 1.64 -1.95
CA ILE A 167 3.70 1.26 -2.29
C ILE A 167 2.70 2.29 -1.78
N PRO A 168 1.53 2.47 -2.43
CA PRO A 168 0.53 3.41 -1.94
C PRO A 168 0.01 3.02 -0.54
N GLU A 169 -0.17 4.00 0.34
CA GLU A 169 -0.95 3.82 1.57
C GLU A 169 -2.34 3.24 1.24
N GLY A 170 -2.87 2.40 2.12
CA GLY A 170 -4.13 1.68 1.91
C GLY A 170 -4.02 0.45 0.99
N SER A 171 -2.84 0.14 0.45
CA SER A 171 -2.63 -1.09 -0.33
C SER A 171 -2.96 -2.33 0.50
N ASN A 172 -3.66 -3.28 -0.11
CA ASN A 172 -3.98 -4.58 0.47
C ASN A 172 -2.81 -5.56 0.24
N ILE A 173 -2.20 -6.02 1.32
CA ILE A 173 -1.10 -6.99 1.27
C ILE A 173 -1.63 -8.38 1.58
N THR A 174 -1.50 -9.30 0.63
CA THR A 174 -1.84 -10.70 0.83
C THR A 174 -0.67 -11.41 1.54
N LEU A 175 -0.97 -12.18 2.58
CA LEU A 175 0.03 -12.90 3.37
C LEU A 175 -0.05 -14.40 3.08
N VAL A 176 1.08 -14.99 2.74
CA VAL A 176 1.24 -16.45 2.70
C VAL A 176 1.68 -16.89 4.09
N LEU A 177 0.85 -17.67 4.76
CA LEU A 177 1.04 -18.14 6.12
C LEU A 177 1.39 -19.62 6.13
N SER A 178 2.16 -20.03 7.13
CA SER A 178 2.43 -21.43 7.43
C SER A 178 1.24 -22.08 8.13
N SER A 179 0.79 -23.24 7.64
CA SER A 179 -0.30 -24.01 8.25
C SER A 179 0.12 -24.78 9.50
N GLY A 180 1.41 -24.87 9.82
CA GLY A 180 1.92 -25.67 10.94
C GLY A 180 1.91 -27.18 10.73
N THR A 181 1.31 -27.64 9.63
CA THR A 181 1.16 -29.07 9.31
C THR A 181 2.46 -29.72 8.84
N GLY A 182 3.53 -28.95 8.63
CA GLY A 182 4.85 -29.47 8.25
C GLY A 182 5.50 -30.33 9.33
N SER A 183 4.97 -30.35 10.56
CA SER A 183 5.42 -31.24 11.64
C SER A 183 4.56 -32.50 11.79
N MET A 184 3.40 -32.59 11.13
CA MET A 184 2.56 -33.78 11.15
C MET A 184 3.07 -34.78 10.11
N GLU A 185 3.48 -35.93 10.61
CA GLU A 185 3.94 -37.07 9.82
C GLU A 185 2.74 -37.93 9.42
N ASN A 186 2.47 -38.01 8.12
CA ASN A 186 1.42 -38.84 7.53
C ASN A 186 2.05 -40.06 6.85
N PRO A 187 1.35 -41.21 6.76
CA PRO A 187 1.87 -42.34 6.03
C PRO A 187 2.04 -41.99 4.55
N VAL A 188 3.18 -42.38 3.98
CA VAL A 188 3.48 -42.21 2.55
C VAL A 188 2.38 -42.91 1.72
N PRO A 189 1.71 -42.20 0.78
CA PRO A 189 0.65 -42.79 -0.02
C PRO A 189 1.20 -43.88 -0.97
N GLU A 190 0.37 -44.87 -1.27
CA GLU A 190 0.69 -45.88 -2.28
C GLU A 190 0.35 -45.35 -3.66
N ILE A 191 1.36 -44.98 -4.43
CA ILE A 191 1.18 -44.49 -5.81
C ILE A 191 1.78 -45.44 -6.86
N VAL A 192 2.53 -46.47 -6.43
CA VAL A 192 3.00 -47.52 -7.34
C VAL A 192 1.82 -48.25 -7.98
N GLY A 193 1.85 -48.36 -9.31
CA GLY A 193 0.81 -48.96 -10.14
C GLY A 193 -0.31 -48.00 -10.58
N LEU A 194 -0.31 -46.76 -10.09
CA LEU A 194 -1.10 -45.66 -10.62
C LEU A 194 -0.43 -45.04 -11.84
N THR A 195 -1.21 -44.38 -12.69
CA THR A 195 -0.69 -43.52 -13.75
C THR A 195 -0.07 -42.25 -13.15
N TYR A 196 0.81 -41.57 -13.90
CA TYR A 196 1.39 -40.30 -13.46
C TYR A 196 0.31 -39.25 -13.14
N MET A 197 -0.77 -39.20 -13.91
CA MET A 197 -1.90 -38.31 -13.67
C MET A 197 -2.60 -38.61 -12.33
N GLU A 198 -2.95 -39.88 -12.09
CA GLU A 198 -3.56 -40.31 -10.82
C GLU A 198 -2.63 -40.08 -9.63
N ALA A 199 -1.33 -40.41 -9.77
CA ALA A 199 -0.34 -40.19 -8.73
C ALA A 199 -0.21 -38.70 -8.37
N LYS A 200 -0.24 -37.81 -9.36
CA LYS A 200 -0.24 -36.36 -9.16
C LYS A 200 -1.45 -35.90 -8.34
N GLU A 201 -2.63 -36.43 -8.62
CA GLU A 201 -3.85 -36.10 -7.87
C GLU A 201 -3.77 -36.60 -6.42
N VAL A 202 -3.31 -37.84 -6.21
CA VAL A 202 -3.15 -38.42 -4.86
C VAL A 202 -2.14 -37.64 -4.03
N LEU A 203 -1.00 -37.25 -4.62
CA LEU A 203 0.02 -36.44 -3.95
C LEU A 203 -0.51 -35.05 -3.61
N ALA A 204 -1.20 -34.39 -4.55
CA ALA A 204 -1.81 -33.09 -4.30
C ALA A 204 -2.87 -33.15 -3.18
N ALA A 205 -3.73 -34.17 -3.18
CA ALA A 205 -4.72 -34.40 -2.12
C ALA A 205 -4.08 -34.67 -0.75
N SER A 206 -2.87 -35.22 -0.74
CA SER A 206 -2.09 -35.50 0.48
C SER A 206 -1.21 -34.32 0.92
N ASN A 207 -1.31 -33.16 0.25
CA ASN A 207 -0.42 -32.00 0.45
C ASN A 207 1.08 -32.34 0.26
N LEU A 208 1.39 -33.23 -0.67
CA LEU A 208 2.76 -33.62 -1.03
C LEU A 208 3.14 -33.07 -2.41
N ASN A 209 4.42 -32.77 -2.58
CA ASN A 209 4.96 -32.26 -3.83
C ASN A 209 5.48 -33.40 -4.71
N ILE A 210 5.50 -33.19 -6.03
CA ILE A 210 6.21 -34.10 -6.94
C ILE A 210 7.68 -33.69 -6.93
N GLY A 211 8.55 -34.67 -6.67
CA GLY A 211 10.00 -34.49 -6.73
C GLY A 211 10.54 -34.70 -8.14
N THR A 212 11.62 -35.46 -8.22
CA THR A 212 12.26 -35.86 -9.46
C THR A 212 11.41 -36.91 -10.17
N VAL A 213 11.17 -36.72 -11.48
CA VAL A 213 10.50 -37.70 -12.33
C VAL A 213 11.52 -38.33 -13.27
N LEU A 214 11.79 -39.61 -13.08
CA LEU A 214 12.68 -40.40 -13.91
C LEU A 214 11.85 -41.29 -14.84
N ILE A 215 12.17 -41.25 -16.13
CA ILE A 215 11.39 -41.94 -17.17
C ILE A 215 12.23 -43.10 -17.68
N ASP A 216 11.68 -44.31 -17.64
CA ASP A 216 12.33 -45.50 -18.20
C ASP A 216 12.19 -45.52 -19.74
N GLY A 217 13.11 -46.24 -20.40
CA GLY A 217 13.12 -46.36 -21.85
C GLY A 217 11.83 -46.97 -22.40
N GLY A 218 11.21 -46.29 -23.36
CA GLY A 218 9.98 -46.76 -24.03
C GLY A 218 8.68 -46.05 -23.62
N VAL A 219 8.75 -45.05 -22.72
CA VAL A 219 7.61 -44.17 -22.43
C VAL A 219 7.45 -43.12 -23.52
N THR A 220 6.39 -43.23 -24.32
CA THR A 220 6.03 -42.21 -25.33
C THR A 220 5.00 -41.21 -24.79
N ASP A 221 4.07 -41.66 -23.94
CA ASP A 221 3.10 -40.82 -23.25
C ASP A 221 3.38 -40.80 -21.75
N THR A 222 3.89 -39.66 -21.25
CA THR A 222 4.24 -39.49 -19.84
C THR A 222 3.00 -39.38 -18.95
N LEU A 223 1.87 -38.88 -19.45
CA LEU A 223 0.66 -38.69 -18.63
C LEU A 223 -0.01 -40.04 -18.32
N GLY A 224 -0.02 -40.95 -19.29
CA GLY A 224 -0.51 -42.33 -19.14
C GLY A 224 0.51 -43.33 -18.59
N ALA A 225 1.78 -42.92 -18.40
CA ALA A 225 2.82 -43.80 -17.87
C ALA A 225 2.53 -44.23 -16.42
N PHE A 226 2.89 -45.45 -16.08
CA PHE A 226 2.69 -46.01 -14.75
C PHE A 226 3.87 -45.75 -13.84
N VAL A 227 3.60 -45.38 -12.59
CA VAL A 227 4.62 -45.29 -11.54
C VAL A 227 5.02 -46.71 -11.13
N PHE A 228 6.27 -47.12 -11.41
CA PHE A 228 6.79 -48.43 -11.00
C PHE A 228 7.64 -48.37 -9.73
N LYS A 229 8.15 -47.19 -9.38
CA LYS A 229 8.88 -46.95 -8.15
C LYS A 229 8.57 -45.54 -7.64
N GLN A 230 8.56 -45.40 -6.33
CA GLN A 230 8.46 -44.12 -5.63
C GLN A 230 9.54 -44.03 -4.56
N SER A 231 9.99 -42.82 -4.24
CA SER A 231 10.87 -42.54 -3.10
C SER A 231 10.38 -41.30 -2.36
N PRO A 232 10.07 -41.37 -1.06
CA PRO A 232 10.15 -42.55 -0.19
C PRO A 232 9.15 -43.65 -0.60
N ALA A 233 9.53 -44.91 -0.35
CA ALA A 233 8.62 -46.05 -0.50
C ALA A 233 7.50 -45.98 0.55
N ARG A 234 6.33 -46.57 0.29
CA ARG A 234 5.25 -46.62 1.29
C ARG A 234 5.63 -47.40 2.55
N ARG A 235 6.40 -48.48 2.39
CA ARG A 235 6.84 -49.33 3.51
C ARG A 235 8.35 -49.42 3.57
N ASN A 236 8.89 -49.56 4.77
CA ASN A 236 10.29 -49.89 5.01
C ASN A 236 10.53 -51.41 4.87
N GLU A 237 11.78 -51.83 5.06
CA GLU A 237 12.19 -53.25 5.05
C GLU A 237 11.49 -54.09 6.13
N LEU A 238 11.07 -53.45 7.22
CA LEU A 238 10.33 -54.06 8.33
C LEU A 238 8.81 -54.12 8.07
N HIS A 239 8.35 -53.78 6.87
CA HIS A 239 6.93 -53.71 6.46
C HIS A 239 6.10 -52.65 7.21
N GLU A 240 6.73 -51.76 7.96
CA GLU A 240 6.08 -50.63 8.61
C GLU A 240 5.86 -49.49 7.62
N LEU A 241 4.89 -48.62 7.89
CA LEU A 241 4.61 -47.46 7.04
C LEU A 241 5.71 -46.41 7.21
N ASN A 242 6.31 -45.98 6.10
CA ASN A 242 7.13 -44.78 6.11
C ASN A 242 6.23 -43.56 6.29
N LEU A 243 6.74 -42.59 7.03
CA LEU A 243 6.06 -41.33 7.29
C LEU A 243 6.70 -40.21 6.47
N ILE A 244 5.88 -39.25 6.06
CA ILE A 244 6.26 -38.10 5.25
C ILE A 244 5.48 -36.88 5.74
N ARG A 245 6.12 -35.71 5.71
CA ARG A 245 5.51 -34.45 6.16
C ARG A 245 4.78 -33.76 5.01
N ALA A 246 3.73 -33.02 5.36
CA ALA A 246 3.06 -32.16 4.37
C ALA A 246 4.06 -31.15 3.79
N GLY A 247 4.12 -31.06 2.46
CA GLY A 247 5.06 -30.23 1.70
C GLY A 247 6.35 -30.95 1.27
N GLU A 248 6.63 -32.16 1.76
CA GLU A 248 7.75 -32.96 1.25
C GLU A 248 7.45 -33.54 -0.15
N SER A 249 8.51 -33.83 -0.87
CA SER A 249 8.44 -34.31 -2.25
C SER A 249 8.54 -35.83 -2.33
N VAL A 250 7.81 -36.43 -3.29
CA VAL A 250 7.95 -37.84 -3.65
C VAL A 250 8.52 -37.95 -5.05
N ASP A 251 9.69 -38.59 -5.18
CA ASP A 251 10.31 -38.89 -6.47
C ASP A 251 9.62 -40.09 -7.13
N LEU A 252 9.48 -40.04 -8.45
CA LEU A 252 8.71 -40.98 -9.25
C LEU A 252 9.59 -41.59 -10.34
N TRP A 253 9.43 -42.89 -10.56
CA TRP A 253 9.95 -43.56 -11.74
C TRP A 253 8.80 -44.10 -12.59
N LEU A 254 8.79 -43.75 -13.87
CA LEU A 254 7.70 -44.03 -14.80
C LEU A 254 8.08 -45.11 -15.81
N SER A 255 7.15 -46.01 -16.11
CA SER A 255 7.26 -47.06 -17.12
C SER A 255 6.03 -47.07 -18.04
N ALA A 256 6.21 -47.53 -19.28
CA ALA A 256 5.12 -47.66 -20.25
C ALA A 256 4.17 -48.82 -19.91
N THR A 257 4.64 -49.80 -19.14
CA THR A 257 3.85 -50.96 -18.74
C THR A 257 3.47 -50.87 -17.27
N ARG A 258 2.27 -51.36 -16.94
CA ARG A 258 1.83 -51.41 -15.55
C ARG A 258 2.72 -52.38 -14.77
N PRO A 259 3.35 -51.93 -13.66
CA PRO A 259 4.13 -52.82 -12.82
C PRO A 259 3.21 -53.88 -12.22
N VAL A 260 3.71 -55.12 -12.10
CA VAL A 260 3.01 -56.16 -11.33
C VAL A 260 3.06 -55.72 -9.87
N LYS A 261 1.88 -55.43 -9.29
CA LYS A 261 1.76 -55.23 -7.84
C LYS A 261 1.98 -56.58 -7.19
N ASP A 262 3.21 -56.89 -6.81
CA ASP A 262 3.46 -57.99 -5.90
C ASP A 262 4.00 -57.47 -4.57
N SER A 263 3.53 -58.14 -3.53
CA SER A 263 3.85 -57.86 -2.14
C SER A 263 5.36 -57.89 -1.94
N ALA A 264 5.81 -57.18 -0.92
CA ALA A 264 7.17 -57.10 -0.42
C ALA A 264 8.13 -58.23 -0.84
N VAL A 265 9.39 -57.82 -1.01
CA VAL A 265 10.62 -58.62 -1.16
C VAL A 265 11.17 -58.58 -2.59
N ALA A 266 12.07 -57.62 -2.83
CA ALA A 266 13.10 -57.78 -3.84
C ALA A 266 13.91 -59.05 -3.48
N PRO A 267 14.19 -59.97 -4.42
CA PRO A 267 15.02 -61.12 -4.12
C PRO A 267 16.43 -60.63 -3.74
N VAL A 268 16.84 -60.96 -2.51
CA VAL A 268 18.21 -60.82 -2.04
C VAL A 268 19.12 -61.57 -3.02
N GLN A 269 19.96 -60.84 -3.76
CA GLN A 269 21.05 -61.45 -4.50
C GLN A 269 22.03 -62.04 -3.48
N LYS A 270 22.10 -63.37 -3.40
CA LYS A 270 23.20 -64.05 -2.70
C LYS A 270 24.51 -63.74 -3.43
N PRO A 271 25.60 -63.41 -2.72
CA PRO A 271 26.93 -63.35 -3.34
C PRO A 271 27.30 -64.75 -3.84
N ALA A 272 27.87 -64.82 -5.04
CA ALA A 272 28.44 -66.05 -5.57
C ALA A 272 29.57 -66.52 -4.65
N GLU A 273 29.44 -67.74 -4.12
CA GLU A 273 30.59 -68.49 -3.59
C GLU A 273 31.47 -68.89 -4.77
N GLU A 274 32.64 -68.29 -4.83
CA GLU A 274 33.73 -68.67 -5.74
C GLU A 274 34.53 -69.80 -5.04
N ASN A 275 34.49 -71.00 -5.62
CA ASN A 275 35.40 -72.11 -5.30
C ASN A 275 36.59 -72.09 -6.25
#